data_AF-A0A2A5XVW0-F1
#
_entry.id   AF-A0A2A5XVW0-F1
#
_cell.length_a   1.000
_cell.length_b   1.000
_cell.length_c   1.000
_cell.angle_alpha   90.00
_cell.angle_beta   90.00
_cell.angle_gamma   90.00
#
_symmetry.space_group_name_H-M   'P 1'
#
loop_
_entity.id
_entity.type
_entity.pdbx_description
1 polymer ?
#
loop_
_entity_poly.entity_id
_entity_poly.type
_entity_poly.pdbx_seq_one_letter_code
_entity_poly.pdbx_strand_id
1 'polypeptide(L)'
;MRITSQEHLDELIQQGLQEQGIANNHYRVYTAVQDSLFTRKVYQIDTPPGFSKTTLHYELHRLLANYGVQLPGKVLFPEQDVHLYVTANGTVHRTLRVRTNPDLIPSPDSTRTNQPSSTDL
;
A
#
# COMPACT_ATOMS: atom_id res chain seq x y z
N MET A 1 -17.10 0.01 -10.84
CA MET A 1 -16.98 1.46 -11.11
C MET A 1 -15.74 1.67 -11.99
N ARG A 2 -15.45 2.87 -12.49
CA ARG A 2 -14.23 3.14 -13.28
C ARG A 2 -13.45 4.29 -12.65
N ILE A 3 -12.12 4.27 -12.77
CA ILE A 3 -11.30 5.43 -12.42
C ILE A 3 -11.59 6.55 -13.43
N THR A 4 -11.93 7.72 -12.91
CA THR A 4 -12.37 8.89 -13.69
C THR A 4 -11.24 9.89 -13.92
N SER A 5 -10.24 9.92 -13.05
CA SER A 5 -9.05 10.77 -13.18
C SER A 5 -7.85 10.21 -12.39
N GLN A 6 -6.68 10.82 -12.57
CA GLN A 6 -5.48 10.47 -11.79
C GLN A 6 -5.61 10.87 -10.31
N GLU A 7 -6.35 11.94 -10.03
CA GLU A 7 -6.66 12.42 -8.67
C GLU A 7 -7.60 11.45 -7.95
N HIS A 8 -8.65 10.97 -8.63
CA HIS A 8 -9.53 9.94 -8.07
C HIS A 8 -8.76 8.65 -7.73
N LEU A 9 -7.78 8.25 -8.55
CA LEU A 9 -6.91 7.12 -8.20
C LEU A 9 -6.09 7.41 -6.93
N ASP A 10 -5.57 8.63 -6.80
CA ASP A 10 -4.79 9.03 -5.63
C ASP A 10 -5.64 9.07 -4.36
N GLU A 11 -6.89 9.52 -4.45
CA GLU A 11 -7.87 9.49 -3.35
C GLU A 11 -8.15 8.06 -2.90
N LEU A 12 -8.39 7.13 -3.83
CA LEU A 12 -8.62 5.72 -3.52
C LEU A 12 -7.40 5.08 -2.85
N ILE A 13 -6.18 5.40 -3.31
CA ILE A 13 -4.96 4.93 -2.65
C ILE A 13 -4.88 5.49 -1.23
N GLN A 14 -5.08 6.79 -1.04
CA GLN A 14 -5.00 7.44 0.27
C GLN A 14 -6.05 6.91 1.23
N GLN A 15 -7.29 6.70 0.76
CA GLN A 15 -8.35 6.07 1.53
C GLN A 15 -7.92 4.67 2.00
N GLY A 16 -7.46 3.81 1.08
CA GLY A 16 -7.00 2.47 1.43
C GLY A 16 -5.82 2.46 2.41
N LEU A 17 -4.91 3.44 2.33
CA LEU A 17 -3.84 3.59 3.33
C LEU A 17 -4.38 4.00 4.71
N GLN A 18 -5.33 4.95 4.75
CA GLN A 18 -5.95 5.41 5.99
C GLN A 18 -6.75 4.29 6.68
N GLU A 19 -7.48 3.48 5.91
CA GLU A 19 -8.21 2.30 6.41
C GLU A 19 -7.28 1.26 7.05
N GLN A 20 -5.99 1.25 6.69
CA GLN A 20 -4.95 0.41 7.29
C GLN A 20 -4.14 1.12 8.40
N GLY A 21 -4.61 2.28 8.87
CA GLY A 21 -3.96 3.05 9.93
C GLY A 21 -2.71 3.81 9.49
N ILE A 22 -2.48 3.94 8.18
CA ILE A 22 -1.35 4.70 7.62
C ILE A 22 -1.82 6.13 7.35
N ALA A 23 -1.61 7.01 8.32
CA ALA A 23 -1.93 8.43 8.21
C ALA A 23 -1.04 9.15 7.19
N ASN A 24 -1.47 10.33 6.74
CA ASN A 24 -0.80 11.11 5.69
C ASN A 24 0.64 11.52 6.02
N ASN A 25 1.00 11.58 7.30
CA ASN A 25 2.36 11.86 7.77
C ASN A 25 3.27 10.62 7.76
N HIS A 26 2.73 9.41 7.56
CA HIS A 26 3.50 8.15 7.52
C HIS A 26 3.95 7.76 6.11
N TYR A 27 3.62 8.57 5.11
CA TYR A 27 4.12 8.39 3.76
C TYR A 27 4.51 9.71 3.12
N ARG A 28 5.51 9.64 2.23
CA ARG A 28 5.91 10.75 1.38
C ARG A 28 5.59 10.44 -0.07
N VAL A 29 5.14 11.44 -0.81
CA VAL A 29 4.80 11.31 -2.22
C VAL A 29 5.78 12.13 -3.04
N TYR A 30 6.41 11.51 -4.03
CA TYR A 30 7.34 12.18 -4.93
C TYR A 30 7.24 11.62 -6.35
N THR A 31 7.73 12.38 -7.32
CA THR A 31 7.84 11.91 -8.70
C THR A 31 9.21 11.27 -8.89
N ALA A 32 9.25 9.99 -9.23
CA ALA A 32 10.45 9.33 -9.70
C ALA A 32 10.58 9.55 -11.21
N VAL A 33 11.71 10.11 -11.63
CA VAL A 33 12.10 10.24 -13.04
C VAL A 33 13.02 9.08 -13.35
N GLN A 34 12.57 8.13 -14.18
CA GLN A 34 13.40 7.01 -14.62
C GLN A 34 14.14 7.37 -15.92
N ASP A 35 13.51 8.18 -16.78
CA ASP A 35 14.07 8.84 -17.96
C ASP A 35 13.19 10.07 -18.32
N SER A 36 13.57 10.84 -19.34
CA SER A 36 12.85 12.06 -19.74
C SER A 36 11.43 11.84 -20.27
N LEU A 37 11.02 10.59 -20.52
CA LEU A 37 9.70 10.22 -21.04
C LEU A 37 8.83 9.51 -19.99
N PHE A 38 9.42 9.06 -18.88
CA PHE A 38 8.77 8.25 -17.87
C PHE A 38 8.85 8.87 -16.47
N THR A 39 7.85 9.69 -16.13
CA THR A 39 7.62 10.20 -14.78
C THR A 39 6.52 9.41 -14.09
N ARG A 40 6.80 8.86 -12.90
CA ARG A 40 5.80 8.12 -12.10
C ARG A 40 5.72 8.66 -10.68
N LYS A 41 4.51 8.87 -10.19
CA LYS A 41 4.27 9.26 -8.79
C LYS A 41 4.44 8.04 -7.87
N VAL A 42 5.28 8.20 -6.87
CA VAL A 42 5.70 7.17 -5.93
C VAL A 42 5.22 7.55 -4.53
N TYR A 43 4.52 6.62 -3.88
CA TYR A 43 4.18 6.68 -2.47
C TYR A 43 5.22 5.88 -1.73
N GLN A 44 6.08 6.52 -0.96
CA GLN A 44 6.98 5.82 -0.06
C GLN A 44 6.35 5.80 1.32
N ILE A 45 6.06 4.59 1.79
CA ILE A 45 5.31 4.32 3.00
C ILE A 45 6.28 3.64 3.95
N ASP A 46 6.50 4.27 5.10
CA ASP A 46 7.34 3.71 6.15
C ASP A 46 6.42 3.11 7.22
N THR A 47 6.64 1.83 7.53
CA THR A 47 5.80 1.06 8.46
C THR A 47 6.65 0.51 9.61
N PRO A 48 6.10 0.40 10.83
CA PRO A 48 6.84 -0.15 11.96
C PRO A 48 7.15 -1.65 11.76
N PRO A 49 8.15 -2.20 12.47
CA PRO A 49 8.37 -3.64 12.53
C PRO A 49 7.09 -4.37 12.95
N GLY A 50 6.82 -5.53 12.33
CA GLY A 50 5.60 -6.32 12.59
C GLY A 50 4.36 -5.87 11.83
N PHE A 51 4.38 -4.72 11.14
CA PHE A 51 3.28 -4.33 10.25
C PHE A 51 3.10 -5.34 9.11
N SER A 52 1.89 -5.85 8.94
CA SER A 52 1.56 -6.84 7.91
C SER A 52 1.43 -6.20 6.52
N LYS A 53 2.52 -6.20 5.76
CA LYS A 53 2.55 -5.73 4.36
C LYS A 53 1.64 -6.56 3.44
N THR A 54 1.48 -7.84 3.76
CA THR A 54 0.56 -8.75 3.05
C THR A 54 -0.89 -8.34 3.26
N THR A 55 -1.28 -8.00 4.50
CA THR A 55 -2.64 -7.52 4.79
C THR A 55 -2.92 -6.20 4.08
N LEU A 56 -1.98 -5.23 4.17
CA LEU A 56 -2.06 -3.99 3.41
C LEU A 56 -2.25 -4.24 1.90
N HIS A 57 -1.43 -5.13 1.32
CA HIS A 57 -1.51 -5.47 -0.09
C HIS A 57 -2.87 -6.07 -0.44
N TYR A 58 -3.35 -7.04 0.33
CA TYR A 58 -4.65 -7.69 0.12
C TYR A 58 -5.80 -6.69 0.16
N GLU A 59 -5.87 -5.87 1.22
CA GLU A 59 -6.96 -4.92 1.42
C GLU A 59 -6.97 -3.82 0.36
N LEU A 60 -5.80 -3.25 0.06
CA LEU A 60 -5.68 -2.23 -0.97
C LEU A 60 -5.98 -2.80 -2.36
N HIS A 61 -5.56 -4.03 -2.65
CA HIS A 61 -5.91 -4.69 -3.90
C HIS A 61 -7.42 -4.90 -4.02
N ARG A 62 -8.08 -5.38 -2.96
CA ARG A 62 -9.53 -5.59 -2.91
C ARG A 62 -10.30 -4.29 -3.18
N LEU A 63 -9.87 -3.18 -2.58
CA LEU A 63 -10.46 -1.85 -2.81
C LEU A 63 -10.32 -1.44 -4.28
N LEU A 64 -9.10 -1.50 -4.82
CA LEU A 64 -8.77 -1.02 -6.18
C LEU A 64 -9.34 -1.92 -7.30
N ALA A 65 -9.49 -3.22 -7.04
CA ALA A 65 -10.05 -4.16 -8.00
C ALA A 65 -11.47 -3.79 -8.45
N ASN A 66 -12.27 -3.15 -7.59
CA ASN A 66 -13.62 -2.65 -7.90
C ASN A 66 -13.65 -1.59 -9.02
N TYR A 67 -12.48 -1.04 -9.35
CA TYR A 67 -12.27 -0.02 -10.37
C TYR A 67 -11.48 -0.52 -11.58
N GLY A 68 -11.22 -1.83 -11.66
CA GLY A 68 -10.42 -2.43 -12.73
C GLY A 68 -8.92 -2.16 -12.60
N VAL A 69 -8.46 -1.78 -11.40
CA VAL A 69 -7.04 -1.56 -11.10
C VAL A 69 -6.46 -2.83 -10.48
N GLN A 70 -5.36 -3.29 -11.06
CA GLN A 70 -4.57 -4.38 -10.50
C GLN A 70 -3.44 -3.82 -9.64
N LEU A 71 -3.01 -4.61 -8.67
CA LEU A 71 -1.95 -4.23 -7.73
C LEU A 71 -0.87 -5.33 -7.64
N PRO A 72 -0.10 -5.63 -8.70
CA PRO A 72 1.00 -6.59 -8.59
C PRO A 72 2.02 -6.17 -7.54
N GLY A 73 2.49 -7.13 -6.74
CA GLY A 73 3.49 -6.92 -5.71
C GLY A 73 4.82 -7.58 -6.06
N LYS A 74 5.93 -6.90 -5.76
CA LYS A 74 7.29 -7.44 -5.80
C LYS A 74 7.93 -7.28 -4.43
N VAL A 75 8.31 -8.39 -3.81
CA VAL A 75 9.07 -8.41 -2.55
C VAL A 75 10.56 -8.20 -2.87
N LEU A 76 11.22 -7.35 -2.09
CA LEU A 76 12.64 -7.11 -2.12
C LEU A 76 13.27 -7.71 -0.86
N PHE A 77 14.25 -8.58 -1.05
CA PHE A 77 14.99 -9.23 0.01
C PHE A 77 16.35 -8.55 0.22
N PRO A 78 16.92 -8.60 1.44
CA PRO A 78 16.44 -9.35 2.62
C PRO A 78 15.41 -8.62 3.50
N GLU A 79 15.23 -7.31 3.36
CA GLU A 79 14.43 -6.47 4.28
C GLU A 79 12.91 -6.70 4.19
N GLN A 80 12.47 -7.46 3.18
CA GLN A 80 11.06 -7.73 2.87
C GLN A 80 10.28 -6.44 2.59
N ASP A 81 10.95 -5.45 1.98
CA ASP A 81 10.30 -4.29 1.41
C ASP A 81 9.41 -4.73 0.25
N VAL A 82 8.26 -4.09 0.08
CA VAL A 82 7.28 -4.45 -0.96
C VAL A 82 7.05 -3.29 -1.90
N HIS A 83 7.27 -3.54 -3.19
CA HIS A 83 6.86 -2.64 -4.25
C HIS A 83 5.52 -3.08 -4.80
N LEU A 84 4.49 -2.24 -4.67
CA LEU A 84 3.18 -2.45 -5.26
C LEU A 84 3.02 -1.53 -6.47
N TYR A 85 2.65 -2.11 -7.61
CA TYR A 85 2.46 -1.37 -8.85
C TYR A 85 0.97 -1.15 -9.07
N VAL A 86 0.53 0.10 -9.11
CA VAL A 86 -0.88 0.42 -9.36
C VAL A 86 -1.07 0.46 -10.87
N THR A 87 -1.73 -0.56 -11.41
CA THR A 87 -1.81 -0.77 -12.86
C THR A 87 -3.24 -0.77 -13.36
N ALA A 88 -3.50 0.01 -14.41
CA ALA A 88 -4.78 0.00 -15.14
C ALA A 88 -4.48 -0.11 -16.63
N ASN A 89 -5.24 -0.96 -17.35
CA ASN A 89 -5.07 -1.19 -18.78
C ASN A 89 -3.60 -1.51 -19.18
N GLY A 90 -2.90 -2.31 -18.36
CA GLY A 90 -1.50 -2.67 -18.59
C GLY A 90 -0.48 -1.55 -18.33
N THR A 91 -0.92 -0.34 -17.96
CA THR A 91 -0.04 0.80 -17.66
C THR A 91 0.11 0.98 -16.17
N VAL A 92 1.34 1.22 -15.70
CA VAL A 92 1.60 1.53 -14.29
C VAL A 92 1.46 3.02 -14.04
N HIS A 93 0.48 3.41 -13.23
CA HIS A 93 0.20 4.80 -12.89
C HIS A 93 0.92 5.27 -11.63
N ARG A 94 1.02 4.40 -10.62
CA ARG A 94 1.67 4.68 -9.33
C ARG A 94 2.54 3.51 -8.89
N THR A 95 3.47 3.80 -7.99
CA THR A 95 4.19 2.76 -7.27
C THR A 95 4.16 3.07 -5.79
N LEU A 96 3.73 2.11 -4.99
CA LEU A 96 3.84 2.19 -3.54
C LEU A 96 5.09 1.40 -3.15
N ARG A 97 6.01 2.04 -2.42
CA ARG A 97 7.18 1.41 -1.83
C ARG A 97 6.93 1.30 -0.34
N VAL A 98 6.51 0.13 0.11
CA VAL A 98 6.23 -0.17 1.51
C VAL A 98 7.50 -0.71 2.14
N ARG A 99 8.05 0.03 3.11
CA ARG A 99 9.31 -0.31 3.75
C ARG A 99 9.15 -0.48 5.24
N THR A 100 10.00 -1.31 5.83
CA THR A 100 10.09 -1.39 7.28
C THR A 100 11.02 -0.29 7.78
N ASN A 101 10.54 0.57 8.67
CA ASN A 101 11.38 1.53 9.37
C ASN A 101 11.48 1.13 10.85
N PRO A 102 12.65 0.67 11.34
CA PRO A 102 12.82 0.21 12.71
C PRO A 102 12.66 1.32 13.75
N ASP A 103 12.79 2.59 13.35
CA ASP A 103 12.65 3.74 14.24
C ASP A 103 11.18 4.13 14.48
N LEU A 104 10.24 3.52 13.75
CA LEU A 104 8.81 3.73 13.97
C LEU A 104 8.29 2.82 15.09
N ILE A 105 7.65 3.43 16.08
CA ILE A 105 7.01 2.72 17.18
C ILE A 105 5.72 2.08 16.64
N PRO A 106 5.48 0.77 16.88
CA PRO A 106 4.21 0.14 16.56
C PRO A 106 3.07 0.83 17.30
N SER A 107 2.09 1.37 16.58
CA SER A 107 0.83 1.77 17.20
C SER A 107 0.14 0.51 17.76
N PRO A 108 -0.29 0.49 19.03
CA PRO A 108 -0.87 -0.70 19.67
C PRO A 108 -2.18 -1.20 19.04
N ASP A 109 -2.76 -0.45 18.10
CA ASP A 109 -4.06 -0.72 17.50
C ASP A 109 -3.99 -1.61 16.22
N SER A 110 -2.80 -1.86 15.67
CA SER A 110 -2.66 -2.61 14.41
C SER A 110 -2.68 -4.15 14.57
N THR A 111 -2.84 -4.66 15.80
CA THR A 111 -2.95 -6.08 16.14
C THR A 111 -4.28 -6.41 16.83
N ARG A 112 -5.37 -6.33 16.08
CA ARG A 112 -6.69 -6.95 16.35
C ARG A 112 -7.16 -7.51 15.01
N THR A 113 -7.54 -8.76 14.78
CA THR A 113 -7.93 -9.88 15.64
C THR A 113 -7.88 -11.12 14.73
N ASN A 114 -7.18 -12.18 15.10
CA ASN A 114 -7.43 -13.55 14.60
C ASN A 114 -6.93 -14.51 15.67
N GLN A 115 -7.63 -14.52 16.80
CA GLN A 115 -7.53 -15.57 17.79
C GLN A 115 -8.80 -16.40 17.65
N PRO A 116 -8.74 -17.66 17.19
CA PRO A 116 -9.91 -18.52 17.22
C PRO A 116 -10.26 -18.77 18.68
N SER A 117 -11.47 -18.36 19.08
CA SER A 117 -12.05 -18.71 20.38
C SER A 117 -12.25 -20.23 20.42
N SER A 118 -11.33 -20.95 21.07
CA SER A 118 -11.58 -22.30 21.53
C SER A 118 -12.50 -22.21 22.73
N THR A 119 -13.80 -22.43 22.50
CA THR A 119 -14.75 -22.73 23.58
C THR A 119 -15.06 -24.22 23.47
N ASP A 120 -14.25 -25.03 24.15
CA ASP A 120 -14.62 -26.39 24.56
C ASP A 120 -14.62 -26.39 26.09
N LEU A 121 -15.83 -26.46 26.67
CA LEU A 121 -16.24 -27.19 27.88
C LEU A 121 -17.68 -26.82 28.26
#